data_AF-A0AAU3PPW1-F1
#
_entry.id   AF-A0AAU3PPW1-F1
#
_cell.length_a   1.000
_cell.length_b   1.000
_cell.length_c   1.000
_cell.angle_alpha   90.00
_cell.angle_beta   90.00
_cell.angle_gamma   90.00
#
_symmetry.space_group_name_H-M   'P 1'
#
loop_
_entity.id
_entity.type
_entity.pdbx_description
1 polymer ?
#
loop_
_entity_poly.entity_id
_entity_poly.type
_entity_poly.pdbx_seq_one_letter_code
_entity_poly.pdbx_strand_id
1 'polypeptide(L)'
;MNVDPVEMRELATSLRWQAGIVESHQPLAKGTRDAAREGTDKSQTFARVQETLDALDKVVRYHADRMRAVANEIDTAATEYEAKDSANAKSIEQAGPR
;
A
#
# COMPACT_ATOMS: atom_id res chain seq x y z
N MET A 1 11.80 -1.18 24.62
CA MET A 1 11.24 -0.83 23.28
C MET A 1 9.77 -0.57 23.52
N ASN A 2 9.32 0.67 23.33
CA ASN A 2 7.91 1.04 23.55
C ASN A 2 7.19 0.79 22.22
N VAL A 3 6.36 -0.25 22.15
CA VAL A 3 5.54 -0.56 20.98
C VAL A 3 4.13 -0.12 21.32
N ASP A 4 3.61 0.85 20.59
CA ASP A 4 2.23 1.33 20.72
C ASP A 4 1.38 0.79 19.55
N PRO A 5 0.48 -0.17 19.80
CA PRO A 5 -0.41 -0.72 18.78
C PRO A 5 -1.32 0.34 18.13
N VAL A 6 -1.65 1.42 18.83
CA VAL A 6 -2.47 2.50 18.28
C VAL A 6 -1.69 3.24 17.21
N GLU A 7 -0.48 3.69 17.52
CA GLU A 7 0.41 4.37 16.55
C GLU A 7 0.71 3.46 15.34
N MET A 8 0.86 2.15 15.55
CA MET A 8 1.03 1.17 14.47
C MET A 8 -0.18 1.15 13.53
N ARG A 9 -1.41 1.10 14.07
CA ARG A 9 -2.65 1.10 13.29
C ARG A 9 -2.86 2.42 12.53
N GLU A 10 -2.47 3.54 13.12
CA GLU A 10 -2.49 4.85 12.47
C GLU A 10 -1.50 4.92 11.30
N LEU A 11 -0.28 4.38 11.48
CA LEU A 11 0.71 4.27 10.41
C LEU A 11 0.22 3.37 9.27
N ALA A 12 -0.37 2.21 9.58
CA ALA A 12 -0.96 1.33 8.59
C ALA A 12 -2.07 2.01 7.78
N THR A 13 -2.94 2.78 8.46
CA THR A 13 -4.00 3.57 7.82
C THR A 13 -3.42 4.63 6.88
N SER A 14 -2.39 5.34 7.34
CA SER A 14 -1.71 6.38 6.55
C SER A 14 -1.06 5.79 5.30
N LEU A 15 -0.41 4.63 5.41
CA LEU A 15 0.18 3.92 4.26
C LEU A 15 -0.86 3.49 3.24
N ARG A 16 -2.03 3.03 3.67
CA ARG A 16 -3.13 2.68 2.76
C ARG A 16 -3.67 3.88 2.01
N TRP A 17 -3.82 5.01 2.72
CA TRP A 17 -4.23 6.27 2.10
C TRP A 17 -3.23 6.71 1.02
N GLN A 18 -1.93 6.69 1.34
CA GLN A 18 -0.88 7.03 0.38
C GLN A 18 -0.84 6.06 -0.80
N ALA A 19 -1.04 4.76 -0.58
CA ALA A 19 -1.15 3.78 -1.66
C ALA A 19 -2.31 4.09 -2.61
N GLY A 20 -3.46 4.52 -2.06
CA GLY A 20 -4.61 4.97 -2.84
C GLY A 20 -4.32 6.22 -3.67
N ILE A 21 -3.60 7.20 -3.11
CA ILE A 21 -3.14 8.38 -3.87
C ILE A 21 -2.24 7.95 -5.03
N VAL A 22 -1.23 7.12 -4.78
CA VAL A 22 -0.30 6.63 -5.81
C VAL A 22 -1.05 5.90 -6.93
N GLU A 23 -1.97 5.01 -6.59
CA GLU A 23 -2.78 4.29 -7.58
C GLU A 23 -3.74 5.22 -8.34
N SER A 24 -4.23 6.30 -7.72
CA SER A 24 -5.14 7.26 -8.38
C SER A 24 -4.53 8.00 -9.58
N HIS A 25 -3.20 8.02 -9.66
CA HIS A 25 -2.49 8.57 -10.82
C HIS A 25 -2.53 7.65 -12.04
N GLN A 26 -3.11 6.45 -11.91
CA GLN A 26 -3.20 5.46 -12.97
C GLN A 26 -4.57 5.44 -13.64
N PRO A 27 -4.63 5.13 -14.96
CA PRO A 27 -3.50 5.01 -15.86
C PRO A 27 -2.89 6.38 -16.22
N LEU A 28 -1.56 6.44 -16.30
CA LEU A 28 -0.82 7.66 -16.58
C LEU A 28 -1.22 8.24 -17.95
N ALA A 29 -1.38 9.57 -18.00
CA ALA A 29 -1.66 10.30 -19.24
C ALA A 29 -2.86 9.77 -20.05
N LYS A 30 -3.89 9.23 -19.38
CA LYS A 30 -5.08 8.62 -20.03
C LYS A 30 -5.68 9.49 -21.14
N GLY A 31 -5.98 10.76 -20.84
CA GLY A 31 -6.58 11.67 -21.82
C GLY A 31 -5.70 11.88 -23.06
N THR A 32 -4.38 11.97 -22.89
CA THR A 32 -3.43 12.06 -24.00
C THR A 32 -3.35 10.76 -24.80
N ARG A 33 -3.39 9.60 -24.13
CA ARG A 33 -3.40 8.29 -24.80
C ARG A 33 -4.66 8.08 -25.63
N ASP A 34 -5.81 8.43 -25.09
CA ASP A 34 -7.10 8.27 -25.76
C ASP A 34 -7.20 9.19 -26.99
N ALA A 35 -6.83 10.47 -26.85
CA ALA A 35 -6.79 11.42 -27.96
C ALA A 35 -5.81 10.99 -29.07
N ALA A 36 -4.66 10.43 -28.70
CA ALA A 36 -3.67 10.00 -29.66
C ALA A 36 -4.07 8.71 -30.40
N ARG A 37 -4.84 7.80 -29.78
CA ARG A 37 -5.41 6.63 -30.47
C ARG A 37 -6.36 7.01 -31.60
N GLU A 38 -7.10 8.10 -31.44
CA GLU A 38 -8.05 8.57 -32.45
C GLU A 38 -7.36 9.33 -33.60
N GLY A 39 -6.21 9.96 -33.35
CA GLY A 39 -5.57 10.89 -34.28
C GLY A 39 -4.27 10.43 -34.95
N THR A 40 -3.72 9.26 -34.60
CA THR A 40 -2.43 8.81 -35.18
C THR A 40 -2.58 7.68 -36.19
N ASP A 41 -2.11 7.94 -37.42
CA ASP A 41 -1.70 6.89 -38.35
C ASP A 41 -0.63 5.98 -37.70
N LYS A 42 -0.53 4.72 -38.16
CA LYS A 42 0.34 3.67 -37.59
C LYS A 42 1.81 4.11 -37.46
N SER A 43 2.14 4.81 -36.37
CA SER A 43 3.48 5.31 -36.06
C SER A 43 4.16 4.38 -35.05
N GLN A 44 5.36 3.90 -35.41
CA GLN A 44 6.16 3.05 -34.52
C GLN A 44 6.60 3.80 -33.25
N THR A 45 6.84 5.11 -33.35
CA THR A 45 7.16 5.95 -32.19
C THR A 45 5.98 6.01 -31.23
N PHE A 46 4.77 6.16 -31.75
CA PHE A 46 3.56 6.17 -30.93
C PHE A 46 3.36 4.84 -30.19
N ALA A 47 3.55 3.71 -30.88
CA ALA A 47 3.49 2.38 -30.26
C ALA A 47 4.49 2.24 -29.09
N ARG A 48 5.74 2.67 -29.27
CA ARG A 48 6.76 2.62 -28.21
C ARG A 48 6.43 3.52 -27.01
N VAL A 49 5.83 4.69 -27.25
CA VAL A 49 5.37 5.58 -26.16
C VAL A 49 4.26 4.90 -25.36
N GLN A 50 3.29 4.26 -26.03
CA GLN A 50 2.23 3.50 -25.36
C GLN A 50 2.79 2.36 -24.52
N GLU A 51 3.71 1.55 -25.06
CA GLU A 51 4.38 0.47 -24.32
C GLU A 51 5.13 0.98 -23.09
N THR A 52 5.81 2.13 -23.21
CA THR A 52 6.53 2.75 -22.09
C THR A 52 5.57 3.20 -21.00
N LEU A 53 4.48 3.88 -21.37
CA LEU A 53 3.47 4.30 -20.41
C LEU A 53 2.79 3.09 -19.74
N ASP A 54 2.56 1.99 -20.47
CA ASP A 54 1.96 0.77 -19.92
C ASP A 54 2.90 0.10 -18.91
N ALA A 55 4.22 0.15 -19.18
CA ALA A 55 5.24 -0.32 -18.24
C ALA A 55 5.28 0.56 -16.98
N LEU A 56 5.20 1.88 -17.13
CA LEU A 56 5.16 2.80 -15.99
C LEU A 56 3.90 2.58 -15.14
N ASP A 57 2.75 2.30 -15.76
CA ASP A 57 1.56 1.91 -15.01
C ASP A 57 1.80 0.65 -14.17
N LYS A 58 2.45 -0.38 -14.73
CA LYS A 58 2.75 -1.58 -13.93
C LYS A 58 3.66 -1.26 -12.73
N VAL A 59 4.62 -0.36 -12.88
CA VAL A 59 5.53 0.07 -11.80
C VAL A 59 4.78 0.83 -10.71
N VAL A 60 3.92 1.80 -11.08
CA VAL A 60 3.13 2.56 -10.09
C VAL A 60 2.21 1.62 -9.31
N ARG A 61 1.54 0.68 -9.99
CA ARG A 61 0.69 -0.32 -9.36
C ARG A 61 1.47 -1.19 -8.38
N TYR A 62 2.64 -1.68 -8.81
CA TYR A 62 3.52 -2.48 -7.96
C TYR A 62 3.86 -1.74 -6.66
N HIS A 63 4.20 -0.46 -6.73
CA HIS A 63 4.53 0.32 -5.53
C HIS A 63 3.31 0.54 -4.62
N ALA A 64 2.13 0.83 -5.18
CA ALA A 64 0.90 0.92 -4.39
C ALA A 64 0.60 -0.41 -3.67
N ASP A 65 0.77 -1.54 -4.35
CA ASP A 65 0.57 -2.87 -3.76
C ASP A 65 1.60 -3.19 -2.67
N ARG A 66 2.88 -2.79 -2.85
CA ARG A 66 3.90 -2.93 -1.81
C ARG A 66 3.58 -2.10 -0.57
N MET A 67 3.06 -0.89 -0.73
CA MET A 67 2.65 -0.05 0.40
C MET A 67 1.49 -0.68 1.18
N ARG A 68 0.51 -1.26 0.48
CA ARG A 68 -0.59 -2.01 1.11
C ARG A 68 -0.10 -3.25 1.86
N ALA A 69 0.86 -3.98 1.28
CA ALA A 69 1.46 -5.14 1.93
C ALA A 69 2.13 -4.76 3.25
N VAL A 70 2.93 -3.69 3.26
CA VAL A 70 3.56 -3.17 4.50
C VAL A 70 2.51 -2.74 5.52
N ALA A 71 1.43 -2.06 5.11
CA ALA A 71 0.35 -1.71 6.03
C ALA A 71 -0.30 -2.95 6.69
N ASN A 72 -0.47 -4.04 5.93
CA ASN A 72 -1.01 -5.29 6.45
C ASN A 72 -0.03 -5.99 7.42
N GLU A 73 1.27 -5.94 7.14
CA GLU A 73 2.31 -6.45 8.05
C GLU A 73 2.31 -5.69 9.38
N ILE A 74 2.13 -4.37 9.35
CA ILE A 74 2.04 -3.53 10.55
C ILE A 74 0.81 -3.89 11.38
N ASP A 75 -0.38 -4.03 10.77
CA ASP A 75 -1.59 -4.44 11.50
C ASP A 75 -1.49 -5.84 12.10
N THR A 76 -0.79 -6.75 11.40
CA THR A 76 -0.51 -8.10 11.90
C THR A 76 0.36 -8.02 13.15
N ALA A 77 1.45 -7.25 13.10
CA ALA A 77 2.34 -7.06 14.23
C ALA A 77 1.65 -6.37 15.42
N ALA A 78 0.78 -5.38 15.18
CA ALA A 78 0.00 -4.73 16.24
C ALA A 78 -0.93 -5.74 16.95
N THR A 79 -1.62 -6.57 16.16
CA THR A 79 -2.49 -7.63 16.68
C THR A 79 -1.72 -8.66 17.51
N GLU A 80 -0.54 -9.09 17.04
CA GLU A 80 0.32 -10.00 17.80
C GLU A 80 0.80 -9.39 19.12
N TYR A 81 1.09 -8.09 19.14
CA TYR A 81 1.51 -7.40 20.34
C TYR A 81 0.38 -7.31 21.37
N GLU A 82 -0.82 -6.87 20.96
CA GLU A 82 -2.01 -6.83 21.81
C GLU A 82 -2.35 -8.21 22.40
N ALA A 83 -2.19 -9.27 21.60
CA ALA A 83 -2.41 -10.65 22.05
C ALA A 83 -1.40 -11.09 23.11
N LYS A 84 -0.11 -10.77 22.93
CA LYS A 84 0.95 -11.06 23.91
C LYS A 84 0.76 -10.27 25.19
N ASP A 85 0.41 -9.00 25.10
CA ASP A 85 0.14 -8.15 26.26
C ASP A 85 -1.06 -8.69 27.08
N SER A 86 -2.15 -9.04 26.39
CA SER A 86 -3.31 -9.66 27.02
C SER A 86 -2.99 -11.00 27.69
N ALA A 87 -2.12 -11.83 27.08
CA ALA A 87 -1.67 -13.08 27.67
C ALA A 87 -0.81 -12.86 28.92
N ASN A 88 0.08 -11.87 28.90
CA ASN A 88 0.90 -11.49 30.04
C ASN A 88 0.02 -10.99 31.20
N ALA A 89 -0.95 -10.12 30.92
CA ALA A 89 -1.88 -9.61 31.93
C ALA A 89 -2.65 -10.76 32.62
N LYS A 90 -3.16 -11.73 31.85
CA LYS A 90 -3.81 -12.93 32.39
C LYS A 90 -2.87 -13.78 33.24
N SER A 91 -1.61 -13.95 32.82
CA SER A 91 -0.62 -14.68 33.61
C SER A 91 -0.31 -13.99 34.93
N ILE A 92 -0.28 -12.66 34.97
CA ILE A 92 -0.06 -11.88 36.21
C ILE A 92 -1.26 -12.01 37.14
N GLU A 93 -2.48 -11.90 36.61
CA GLU A 93 -3.72 -12.08 37.38
C GLU A 93 -3.77 -13.48 38.03
N GLN A 94 -3.41 -14.52 37.28
CA GLN A 94 -3.35 -15.90 37.79
C GLN A 94 -2.23 -16.14 38.81
N ALA A 95 -1.15 -15.37 38.74
CA ALA A 95 -0.02 -15.53 39.67
C ALA A 95 -0.32 -14.99 41.07
N GLY A 96 -1.24 -14.03 41.21
CA GLY A 96 -1.76 -13.49 42.49
C GLY A 96 -0.71 -12.82 43.41
N PRO A 97 -1.11 -11.90 44.31
CA PRO A 97 -0.20 -11.40 45.33
C PRO A 97 0.09 -12.52 46.35
N ARG A 98 1.37 -12.75 46.62
CA ARG A 98 1.83 -13.58 47.75
C ARG A 98 1.52 -12.92 49.09
#